data_AF-A0A7J7EE82-F1
#
_entry.id   AF-A0A7J7EE82-F1
#
_cell.length_a   1.000
_cell.length_b   1.000
_cell.length_c   1.000
_cell.angle_alpha   90.00
_cell.angle_beta   90.00
_cell.angle_gamma   90.00
#
_symmetry.space_group_name_H-M   'P 1'
#
loop_
_entity.id
_entity.type
_entity.pdbx_description
1 polymer ?
#
loop_
_entity_poly.entity_id
_entity_poly.type
_entity_poly.pdbx_seq_one_letter_code
_entity_poly.pdbx_strand_id
1 'polypeptide(L)' 'MWPPPPLNTGDITSLPLSVYPPGSTLGYYCQPFYELWGSTNVTCRNGQWSEPPKCMGNIQRKHEQK' A
#
# COMPACT_ATOMS: atom_id res chain seq x y z
N MET A 1 3.16 4.72 -18.78
CA MET A 1 2.90 5.37 -17.48
C MET A 1 2.11 4.35 -16.70
N TRP A 2 2.70 3.74 -15.68
CA TRP A 2 2.09 2.57 -15.05
C TRP A 2 1.41 3.01 -13.76
N PRO A 3 0.07 3.04 -13.70
CA PRO A 3 -0.61 3.43 -12.49
C PRO A 3 -0.25 2.44 -11.37
N PRO A 4 0.01 2.92 -10.16
CA PRO A 4 0.25 2.06 -9.02
C PRO A 4 -1.01 1.22 -8.73
N PRO A 5 -0.86 -0.04 -8.27
CA PRO A 5 -2.00 -0.88 -7.96
C PRO A 5 -2.85 -0.26 -6.85
N PRO A 6 -4.18 -0.18 -7.00
CA PRO A 6 -5.03 0.31 -5.93
C PRO A 6 -4.97 -0.66 -4.74
N LEU A 7 -4.99 -0.11 -3.52
CA LEU A 7 -5.03 -0.88 -2.29
C LEU A 7 -6.37 -0.67 -1.59
N ASN A 8 -7.17 -1.74 -1.46
CA ASN A 8 -8.43 -1.66 -0.71
C ASN A 8 -8.12 -1.32 0.75
N THR A 9 -8.80 -0.31 1.30
CA THR A 9 -8.61 0.16 2.69
C THR A 9 -7.18 0.61 3.02
N GLY A 10 -6.45 1.10 2.02
CA GLY A 10 -5.11 1.64 2.17
C GLY A 10 -4.77 2.66 1.07
N ASP A 11 -3.60 3.27 1.18
CA ASP A 11 -3.09 4.24 0.21
C ASP A 11 -1.55 4.22 0.18
N ILE A 12 -0.93 5.00 -0.70
CA ILE A 12 0.52 5.14 -0.78
C ILE A 12 1.02 6.13 0.28
N THR A 13 2.22 5.91 0.80
CA THR A 13 2.81 6.77 1.85
C THR A 13 3.33 8.11 1.31
N SER A 14 3.32 8.30 -0.01
CA SER A 14 3.80 9.50 -0.70
C SER A 14 2.69 10.15 -1.53
N LEU A 15 2.92 11.37 -1.99
CA LEU A 15 1.97 12.04 -2.87
C LEU A 15 1.90 11.33 -4.23
N PRO A 16 0.70 11.12 -4.80
CA PRO A 16 0.54 10.51 -6.10
C PRO A 16 1.19 11.38 -7.18
N LEU A 17 1.96 10.72 -8.05
CA LEU A 17 2.60 11.36 -9.20
C LEU A 17 1.80 11.08 -10.46
N SER A 18 1.77 12.03 -11.40
CA SER A 18 1.17 11.81 -12.71
C SER A 18 1.91 10.73 -13.52
N VAL A 19 3.19 10.49 -13.21
CA VAL A 19 4.05 9.50 -13.89
C VAL A 19 4.99 8.83 -12.89
N TYR A 20 5.06 7.50 -12.93
CA TYR A 20 6.09 6.73 -12.22
C TYR A 20 7.12 6.18 -13.21
N PRO A 21 8.42 6.53 -13.09
CA PRO A 21 9.48 5.95 -13.91
C PRO A 21 9.69 4.46 -13.59
N PRO A 22 10.22 3.66 -14.55
CA PRO A 22 10.65 2.28 -14.27
C PRO A 22 11.64 2.25 -13.09
N GLY A 23 11.49 1.26 -12.21
CA GLY A 23 12.28 1.16 -10.98
C GLY A 23 11.71 1.94 -9.79
N SER A 24 10.61 2.68 -9.95
CA SER A 24 9.95 3.36 -8.83
C SER A 24 9.53 2.38 -7.74
N THR A 25 9.69 2.79 -6.49
CA THR A 25 9.21 2.06 -5.31
C THR A 25 8.24 2.93 -4.54
N LEU A 26 7.10 2.36 -4.15
CA LEU A 26 6.07 3.02 -3.36
C LEU A 26 5.83 2.26 -2.08
N GLY A 27 5.85 2.98 -0.97
CA GLY A 27 5.35 2.47 0.29
C GLY A 27 3.83 2.53 0.31
N TYR A 28 3.19 1.53 0.93
CA TYR A 28 1.75 1.51 1.19
C TYR A 28 1.49 1.49 2.68
N TYR A 29 0.36 2.05 3.08
CA TYR A 29 -0.18 1.98 4.43
C TYR A 29 -1.66 1.62 4.41
N CYS A 30 -2.13 1.04 5.49
CA CYS A 30 -3.55 0.74 5.68
C CYS A 30 -4.24 1.85 6.47
N GLN A 31 -5.52 2.08 6.16
CA GLN A 31 -6.38 2.96 6.95
C GLN A 31 -6.42 2.51 8.43
N PRO A 32 -6.79 3.40 9.36
CA PRO A 32 -7.00 3.03 10.75
C PRO A 32 -7.89 1.79 10.90
N PHE A 33 -7.60 0.95 11.89
CA PHE A 33 -8.27 -0.34 12.18
C PHE A 33 -7.99 -1.49 11.20
N TYR A 34 -7.18 -1.25 10.17
CA TYR A 34 -6.65 -2.30 9.30
C TYR A 34 -5.16 -2.51 9.54
N GLU A 35 -4.70 -3.72 9.30
CA GLU A 35 -3.32 -4.15 9.42
C GLU A 35 -2.77 -4.55 8.05
N LEU A 36 -1.53 -4.15 7.77
CA LEU A 36 -0.88 -4.40 6.50
C LEU A 36 -0.23 -5.78 6.50
N TRP A 37 -0.63 -6.61 5.55
CA TRP A 37 -0.13 -7.95 5.32
C TRP A 37 0.63 -8.03 4.00
N GLY A 38 1.86 -8.54 4.04
CA GLY A 38 2.74 -8.66 2.86
C GLY A 38 3.81 -7.57 2.79
N SER A 39 4.28 -7.28 1.58
CA SER A 39 5.35 -6.30 1.36
C SER A 39 4.83 -4.87 1.50
N THR A 40 5.42 -4.09 2.40
CA THR A 40 5.09 -2.66 2.58
C THR A 40 5.47 -1.81 1.37
N ASN A 41 6.47 -2.25 0.61
CA ASN A 41 7.00 -1.56 -0.55
C ASN A 41 6.68 -2.34 -1.83
N VAL A 42 6.12 -1.64 -2.81
CA VAL A 42 5.77 -2.15 -4.13
C VAL A 42 6.69 -1.49 -5.15
N THR A 43 7.39 -2.27 -5.96
CA THR A 43 8.34 -1.77 -6.96
C THR A 43 7.83 -2.00 -8.38
N CYS A 44 7.94 -1.00 -9.24
CA CYS A 44 7.66 -1.10 -10.66
C CYS A 44 8.90 -1.65 -11.38
N ARG A 45 8.82 -2.86 -11.93
CA ARG A 45 9.89 -3.48 -12.74
C ARG A 45 9.36 -3.70 -14.14
N ASN A 46 10.03 -3.11 -15.14
CA ASN A 46 9.64 -3.21 -16.55
C ASN A 46 8.16 -2.89 -16.83
N GLY A 47 7.59 -1.95 -16.07
CA GLY A 47 6.19 -1.56 -16.20
C GLY A 47 5.18 -2.42 -15.44
N GLN A 48 5.65 -3.43 -14.69
CA GLN A 48 4.81 -4.25 -13.84
C GLN A 48 5.13 -3.96 -12.37
N TRP A 49 4.11 -3.62 -11.59
CA TRP A 49 4.24 -3.50 -10.14
C TRP A 49 4.33 -4.89 -9.51
N SER A 50 5.19 -5.03 -8.50
CA SER A 50 5.21 -6.21 -7.64
C SER A 50 3.87 -6.38 -6.90
N GLU A 51 3.65 -7.55 -6.31
CA GLU A 51 2.40 -7.82 -5.58
C GLU A 51 2.18 -6.78 -4.47
N PRO A 52 1.03 -6.06 -4.47
CA PRO A 52 0.72 -5.10 -3.43
C PRO A 52 0.37 -5.83 -2.12
N PRO A 53 0.54 -5.16 -0.96
CA PRO A 53 0.09 -5.73 0.30
C PRO A 53 -1.43 -5.85 0.34
N LYS A 54 -1.95 -6.48 1.39
CA LYS A 54 -3.38 -6.55 1.69
C LYS A 54 -3.63 -5.88 3.02
N CYS A 55 -4.71 -5.09 3.11
CA CYS A 55 -5.17 -4.55 4.37
C CYS A 55 -6.25 -5.47 4.93
N MET A 56 -6.01 -6.05 6.11
CA MET A 56 -6.95 -6.93 6.80
C MET A 56 -7.48 -6.24 8.05
N GLY A 57 -8.79 -6.27 8.23
CA GLY A 57 -9.43 -5.63 9.38
C GLY A 57 -8.95 -6.30 10.67
N ASN A 58 -8.35 -5.51 11.56
CA ASN A 58 -7.93 -5.98 12.86
C ASN A 58 -9.02 -5.61 13.88
N ILE A 59 -9.89 -6.57 14.21
CA ILE A 59 -10.94 -6.41 15.22
C ILE A 59 -10.39 -6.24 16.65
N GLN A 60 -9.06 -6.30 16.86
CA GLN A 60 -8.44 -6.28 18.19
C GLN A 60 -8.20 -4.86 18.72
N ARG A 61 -8.19 -3.81 17.88
CA ARG A 61 -8.06 -2.41 18.33
C ARG A 61 -9.31 -1.83 19.02
N LYS A 62 -10.30 -2.65 19.39
CA LYS A 62 -11.43 -2.24 20.25
C LYS A 62 -11.12 -2.29 21.75
N HIS A 63 -9.92 -2.69 22.18
CA HIS A 63 -9.61 -2.88 23.61
C HIS A 63 -8.26 -2.33 24.11
N GLU A 64 -7.67 -1.32 23.46
CA GLU A 64 -6.45 -0.65 23.97
C GLU A 64 -6.59 0.87 24.17
N GLN A 65 -7.81 1.33 24.41
CA GLN A 65 -8.03 2.63 25.06
C GLN A 65 -8.80 2.40 26.36
N LYS A 66 -8.17 1.74 27.33
CA LYS A 66 -8.55 1.82 28.74
C LYS A 66 -7.51 2.63 29.50
#